data_AF-A0A0Q9APX8-F1
#
_entry.id   AF-A0A0Q9APX8-F1
#
_cell.length_a   1.000
_cell.length_b   1.000
_cell.length_c   1.000
_cell.angle_alpha   90.00
_cell.angle_beta   90.00
_cell.angle_gamma   90.00
#
_symmetry.space_group_name_H-M   'P 1'
#
loop_
_entity.id
_entity.type
_entity.pdbx_description
1 polymer ?
#
loop_
_entity_poly.entity_id
_entity_poly.type
_entity_poly.pdbx_seq_one_letter_code
_entity_poly.pdbx_strand_id
1 'polypeptide(L)'
;MRSEAGGTGVEVPRSIEKIRAAALQSFAAHGTAATTLRGVAAAAGVSLGLVQHHFSTKAGLIKAVDEFVVEVVITPMAQPIPEVAADSVSEVGSRVNKVFAEHPDVAAYLGRALVDGSELGATIFDKLYEVGMLRWQQRAERGETRPDIDLPWAVINALILPLGAVSMRGHIERNLAAPFTAPEQLQRWQAAVNELLRDGLFRKP
;
A
#
# COMPACT_ATOMS: atom_id res chain seq x y z
N MET A 1 -2.47 -38.40 -41.98
CA MET A 1 -1.49 -37.40 -42.46
C MET A 1 -1.95 -36.04 -41.93
N ARG A 2 -1.14 -35.42 -41.05
CA ARG A 2 -0.92 -33.97 -40.78
C ARG A 2 -2.10 -32.99 -41.01
N SER A 3 -2.37 -31.98 -40.20
CA SER A 3 -1.65 -31.31 -39.11
C SER A 3 -2.62 -30.35 -38.41
N GLU A 4 -2.26 -30.06 -37.17
CA GLU A 4 -2.65 -28.97 -36.27
C GLU A 4 -3.09 -27.64 -36.92
N ALA A 5 -4.04 -26.99 -36.25
CA ALA A 5 -4.07 -25.53 -36.10
C ALA A 5 -4.62 -25.21 -34.70
N GLY A 6 -3.77 -25.45 -33.70
CA GLY A 6 -3.95 -24.93 -32.35
C GLY A 6 -3.07 -23.70 -32.17
N GLY A 7 -3.64 -22.64 -31.62
CA GLY A 7 -2.90 -21.49 -31.09
C GLY A 7 -3.01 -20.23 -31.92
N THR A 8 -3.67 -19.21 -31.35
CA THR A 8 -3.05 -17.94 -30.90
C THR A 8 -4.17 -16.97 -30.57
N GLY A 9 -4.39 -16.73 -29.29
CA GLY A 9 -5.28 -15.66 -28.84
C GLY A 9 -5.61 -15.77 -27.36
N VAL A 10 -5.20 -14.75 -26.59
CA VAL A 10 -5.79 -14.39 -25.28
C VAL A 10 -5.26 -15.12 -24.02
N GLU A 11 -3.94 -15.19 -23.82
CA GLU A 11 -3.34 -15.50 -22.48
C GLU A 11 -2.43 -14.37 -21.93
N VAL A 12 -2.41 -13.23 -22.64
CA VAL A 12 -1.48 -12.11 -22.46
C VAL A 12 -1.68 -11.33 -21.15
N PRO A 13 -2.92 -11.01 -20.68
CA PRO A 13 -3.11 -10.24 -19.44
C PRO A 13 -2.69 -11.03 -18.19
N ARG A 14 -3.05 -12.32 -18.14
CA ARG A 14 -2.74 -13.20 -17.00
C ARG A 14 -1.25 -13.40 -16.80
N SER A 15 -0.47 -13.48 -17.86
CA SER A 15 0.98 -13.71 -17.76
C SER A 15 1.71 -12.47 -17.21
N ILE A 16 1.33 -11.27 -17.66
CA ILE A 16 1.87 -10.01 -17.14
C ILE A 16 1.52 -9.85 -15.66
N GLU A 17 0.27 -10.10 -15.28
CA GLU A 17 -0.18 -10.03 -13.88
C GLU A 17 0.57 -11.02 -12.98
N LYS A 18 0.75 -12.28 -13.42
CA LYS A 18 1.54 -13.29 -12.69
C LYS A 18 2.98 -12.86 -12.48
N ILE A 19 3.63 -12.31 -13.52
CA ILE A 19 5.01 -11.83 -13.44
C ILE A 19 5.11 -10.66 -12.46
N ARG A 20 4.19 -9.69 -12.54
CA ARG A 20 4.15 -8.53 -11.63
C ARG A 20 3.91 -8.96 -10.18
N ALA A 21 2.99 -9.90 -9.93
CA ALA A 21 2.70 -10.42 -8.60
C ALA A 21 3.93 -11.15 -8.01
N ALA A 22 4.59 -12.02 -8.78
CA ALA A 22 5.80 -12.71 -8.35
C ALA A 22 6.97 -11.74 -8.08
N ALA A 23 7.09 -10.69 -8.91
CA ALA A 23 8.07 -9.64 -8.71
C ALA A 23 7.80 -8.85 -7.41
N LEU A 24 6.55 -8.43 -7.19
CA LEU A 24 6.13 -7.74 -5.98
C LEU A 24 6.44 -8.54 -4.71
N GLN A 25 6.09 -9.84 -4.70
CA GLN A 25 6.40 -10.74 -3.58
C GLN A 25 7.91 -10.85 -3.34
N SER A 26 8.69 -11.00 -4.43
CA SER A 26 10.15 -11.08 -4.34
C SER A 26 10.78 -9.78 -3.82
N PHE A 27 10.28 -8.62 -4.26
CA PHE A 27 10.75 -7.32 -3.81
C PHE A 27 10.36 -7.05 -2.36
N ALA A 28 9.15 -7.40 -1.93
CA ALA A 28 8.72 -7.31 -0.55
C ALA A 28 9.60 -8.17 0.39
N ALA A 29 9.90 -9.41 -0.02
CA ALA A 29 10.65 -10.36 0.80
C ALA A 29 12.16 -10.10 0.83
N HIS A 30 12.76 -9.71 -0.30
CA HIS A 30 14.21 -9.71 -0.47
C HIS A 30 14.78 -8.35 -0.87
N GLY A 31 13.93 -7.39 -1.24
CA GLY A 31 14.33 -6.11 -1.82
C GLY A 31 14.68 -6.24 -3.31
N THR A 32 14.57 -5.12 -4.02
CA THR A 32 14.79 -5.09 -5.48
C THR A 32 16.21 -5.49 -5.86
N ALA A 33 17.23 -5.13 -5.06
CA ALA A 33 18.63 -5.44 -5.32
C ALA A 33 18.90 -6.95 -5.43
N ALA A 34 18.37 -7.75 -4.50
CA ALA A 34 18.60 -9.19 -4.43
C ALA A 34 17.75 -9.99 -5.45
N THR A 35 16.69 -9.42 -6.01
CA THR A 35 15.81 -10.10 -6.97
C THR A 35 16.42 -10.14 -8.38
N THR A 36 16.27 -11.25 -9.11
CA THR A 36 16.70 -11.38 -10.51
C THR A 36 15.52 -11.70 -11.44
N LEU A 37 15.61 -11.34 -12.72
CA LEU A 37 14.55 -11.67 -13.71
C LEU A 37 14.32 -13.18 -13.82
N ARG A 38 15.38 -14.00 -13.68
CA ARG A 38 15.27 -15.46 -13.67
C ARG A 38 14.56 -15.96 -12.41
N GLY A 39 14.85 -15.37 -11.25
CA GLY A 39 14.15 -15.68 -10.01
C GLY A 39 12.66 -15.35 -10.09
N VAL A 40 12.32 -14.19 -10.64
CA VAL A 40 10.91 -13.79 -10.88
C VAL A 40 10.23 -14.77 -11.85
N ALA A 41 10.90 -15.15 -12.94
CA ALA A 41 10.35 -16.12 -13.90
C ALA A 41 10.03 -17.47 -13.22
N ALA A 42 10.95 -17.96 -12.39
CA ALA A 42 10.76 -19.19 -11.62
C ALA A 42 9.59 -19.07 -10.63
N ALA A 43 9.51 -17.96 -9.88
CA ALA A 43 8.42 -17.71 -8.94
C ALA A 43 7.05 -17.54 -9.63
N ALA A 44 7.02 -16.94 -10.82
CA ALA A 44 5.81 -16.79 -11.64
C ALA A 44 5.41 -18.07 -12.40
N GLY A 45 6.27 -19.10 -12.42
CA GLY A 45 6.04 -20.33 -13.18
C GLY A 45 6.07 -20.14 -14.70
N VAL A 46 6.88 -19.19 -15.19
CA VAL A 46 6.99 -18.86 -16.63
C VAL A 46 8.44 -18.89 -17.11
N SER A 47 8.65 -18.85 -18.43
CA SER A 47 10.00 -18.79 -19.00
C SER A 47 10.62 -17.41 -18.82
N LEU A 48 11.96 -17.35 -18.72
CA LEU A 48 12.70 -16.08 -18.70
C LEU A 48 12.44 -15.26 -19.97
N GLY A 49 12.30 -15.92 -21.12
CA GLY A 49 11.98 -15.26 -22.39
C GLY A 49 10.63 -14.53 -22.35
N LEU A 50 9.62 -15.11 -21.70
CA LEU A 50 8.32 -14.44 -21.52
C LEU A 50 8.44 -13.21 -20.61
N VAL A 51 9.22 -13.29 -19.54
CA VAL A 51 9.51 -12.12 -18.68
C VAL A 51 10.22 -11.03 -19.48
N GLN A 52 11.26 -11.36 -20.24
CA GLN A 52 12.02 -10.40 -21.03
C GLN A 52 11.21 -9.81 -22.19
N HIS A 53 10.23 -10.54 -22.71
CA HIS A 53 9.31 -10.03 -23.72
C HIS A 53 8.42 -8.90 -23.17
N HIS A 54 7.96 -9.01 -21.92
CA HIS A 54 7.12 -7.99 -21.28
C HIS A 54 7.93 -6.89 -20.56
N PHE A 55 9.04 -7.29 -19.95
CA PHE A 55 9.90 -6.44 -19.13
C PHE A 55 11.35 -6.63 -19.57
N SER A 56 11.76 -5.88 -20.59
CA SER A 56 13.07 -6.00 -21.24
C SER A 56 14.24 -5.87 -20.26
N THR A 57 14.06 -5.13 -19.16
CA THR A 57 15.08 -4.93 -18.13
C THR A 57 14.50 -5.10 -16.73
N LYS A 58 15.36 -5.42 -15.76
CA LYS A 58 15.00 -5.44 -14.34
C LYS A 58 14.49 -4.08 -13.86
N ALA A 59 15.09 -2.99 -14.32
CA ALA A 59 14.63 -1.63 -14.03
C ALA A 59 13.21 -1.38 -14.56
N GLY A 60 12.89 -1.86 -15.77
CA GLY A 60 11.53 -1.79 -16.32
C GLY A 60 10.51 -2.59 -15.51
N LEU A 61 10.89 -3.78 -15.01
CA LEU A 61 10.03 -4.56 -14.11
C LEU A 61 9.81 -3.84 -12.77
N ILE A 62 10.88 -3.28 -12.17
CA ILE A 62 10.77 -2.50 -10.92
C ILE A 62 9.80 -1.35 -11.11
N LYS A 63 10.01 -0.54 -12.15
CA LYS A 63 9.13 0.59 -12.48
C LYS A 63 7.66 0.16 -12.62
N ALA A 64 7.37 -0.93 -13.32
CA ALA A 64 6.01 -1.42 -13.49
C ALA A 64 5.36 -1.91 -12.18
N VAL A 65 6.15 -2.47 -11.26
CA VAL A 65 5.66 -2.85 -9.92
C VAL A 65 5.44 -1.60 -9.06
N ASP A 66 6.36 -0.64 -9.10
CA ASP A 66 6.29 0.63 -8.37
C ASP A 66 5.05 1.44 -8.80
N GLU A 67 4.80 1.55 -10.11
CA GLU A 67 3.61 2.21 -10.66
C GLU A 67 2.32 1.55 -10.19
N PHE A 68 2.27 0.21 -10.19
CA PHE A 68 1.13 -0.55 -9.67
C PHE A 68 0.92 -0.30 -8.17
N VAL A 69 1.99 -0.23 -7.37
CA VAL A 69 1.91 0.01 -5.93
C VAL A 69 1.43 1.42 -5.63
N VAL A 70 1.92 2.42 -6.38
CA VAL A 70 1.41 3.80 -6.32
C VAL A 70 -0.08 3.83 -6.65
N GLU A 71 -0.51 3.15 -7.71
CA GLU A 71 -1.93 3.11 -8.11
C GLU A 71 -2.81 2.51 -7.00
N VAL A 72 -2.42 1.36 -6.44
CA VAL A 72 -3.18 0.66 -5.40
C VAL A 72 -3.27 1.48 -4.10
N VAL A 73 -2.22 2.20 -3.73
CA VAL A 73 -2.18 2.97 -2.48
C VAL A 73 -2.85 4.34 -2.64
N ILE A 74 -2.56 5.07 -3.71
CA ILE A 74 -2.98 6.46 -3.88
C ILE A 74 -4.42 6.56 -4.39
N THR A 75 -4.85 5.69 -5.32
CA THR A 75 -6.18 5.81 -5.94
C THR A 75 -7.32 5.78 -4.91
N PRO A 76 -7.36 4.85 -3.94
CA PRO A 76 -8.40 4.86 -2.92
C PRO A 76 -8.35 6.10 -2.02
N MET A 77 -7.15 6.61 -1.76
CA MET A 77 -6.95 7.81 -0.94
C MET A 77 -7.31 9.10 -1.68
N ALA A 78 -7.18 9.14 -3.01
CA ALA A 78 -7.56 10.32 -3.78
C ALA A 78 -9.08 10.45 -3.96
N GLN A 79 -9.86 9.38 -3.75
CA GLN A 79 -11.32 9.44 -3.89
C GLN A 79 -11.93 10.42 -2.86
N PRO A 80 -12.94 11.22 -3.25
CA PRO A 80 -13.69 12.06 -2.32
C PRO A 80 -14.23 11.26 -1.15
N ILE A 81 -14.32 11.88 0.02
CA ILE A 81 -15.08 11.34 1.15
C ILE A 81 -16.55 11.69 0.88
N PRO A 82 -17.48 10.71 0.87
CA PRO A 82 -18.89 10.98 0.65
C PRO A 82 -19.40 12.02 1.65
N GLU A 83 -20.23 12.98 1.21
CA GLU A 83 -20.79 14.03 2.09
C GLU A 83 -21.63 13.45 3.24
N VAL A 84 -22.23 12.27 3.03
CA VAL A 84 -23.04 11.55 4.02
C VAL A 84 -22.18 10.67 4.95
N ALA A 85 -20.86 10.63 4.77
CA ALA A 85 -19.98 9.93 5.70
C ALA A 85 -19.99 10.71 7.03
N ALA A 86 -20.76 10.21 8.00
CA ALA A 86 -20.85 10.79 9.35
C ALA A 86 -19.50 10.85 10.08
N ASP A 87 -18.48 10.14 9.56
CA ASP A 87 -17.17 10.01 10.17
C ASP A 87 -16.05 9.97 9.11
N SER A 88 -15.49 11.14 8.80
CA SER A 88 -14.40 11.29 7.83
C SER A 88 -13.09 10.62 8.27
N VAL A 89 -12.87 10.39 9.56
CA VAL A 89 -11.66 9.73 10.09
C VAL A 89 -11.78 8.22 9.92
N SER A 90 -12.92 7.64 10.30
CA SER A 90 -13.17 6.21 10.15
C SER A 90 -13.24 5.78 8.69
N GLU A 91 -13.74 6.62 7.79
CA GLU A 91 -13.72 6.33 6.34
C GLU A 91 -12.29 6.16 5.81
N VAL A 92 -11.37 7.04 6.17
CA VAL A 92 -9.96 6.91 5.76
C VAL A 92 -9.33 5.66 6.36
N GLY A 93 -9.57 5.38 7.64
CA GLY A 93 -9.12 4.14 8.29
C GLY A 93 -9.64 2.89 7.59
N SER A 94 -10.90 2.89 7.15
CA SER A 94 -11.52 1.77 6.43
C SER A 94 -10.86 1.52 5.08
N ARG A 95 -10.49 2.58 4.36
CA ARG A 95 -9.76 2.46 3.08
C ARG A 95 -8.34 1.93 3.29
N VAL A 96 -7.63 2.37 4.33
CA VAL A 96 -6.31 1.83 4.68
C VAL A 96 -6.42 0.33 5.01
N ASN A 97 -7.37 -0.04 5.85
CA ASN A 97 -7.61 -1.43 6.23
C ASN A 97 -7.92 -2.30 5.01
N LYS A 98 -8.73 -1.79 4.08
CA LYS A 98 -9.03 -2.48 2.83
C LYS A 98 -7.76 -2.75 2.01
N VAL A 99 -6.88 -1.77 1.85
CA VAL A 99 -5.59 -1.97 1.14
C VAL A 99 -4.73 -3.02 1.85
N PHE A 100 -4.62 -2.98 3.17
CA PHE A 100 -3.82 -3.96 3.92
C PHE A 100 -4.39 -5.37 3.84
N ALA A 101 -5.71 -5.53 3.86
CA ALA A 101 -6.37 -6.83 3.79
C ALA A 101 -6.35 -7.43 2.37
N GLU A 102 -6.63 -6.61 1.34
CA GLU A 102 -6.74 -7.08 -0.04
C GLU A 102 -5.38 -7.15 -0.76
N HIS A 103 -4.40 -6.36 -0.32
CA HIS A 103 -3.08 -6.25 -0.97
C HIS A 103 -1.91 -6.34 0.04
N PRO A 104 -1.76 -7.47 0.77
CA PRO A 104 -0.73 -7.62 1.79
C PRO A 104 0.71 -7.53 1.25
N ASP A 105 0.94 -7.96 0.00
CA ASP A 105 2.24 -7.86 -0.66
C ASP A 105 2.58 -6.40 -1.04
N VAL A 106 1.58 -5.61 -1.41
CA VAL A 106 1.74 -4.16 -1.64
C VAL A 106 2.10 -3.47 -0.34
N ALA A 107 1.40 -3.79 0.75
CA ALA A 107 1.71 -3.27 2.07
C ALA A 107 3.14 -3.64 2.51
N ALA A 108 3.53 -4.91 2.35
CA ALA A 108 4.88 -5.38 2.70
C ALA A 108 5.98 -4.66 1.89
N TYR A 109 5.77 -4.49 0.57
CA TYR A 109 6.73 -3.79 -0.27
C TYR A 109 6.80 -2.29 0.05
N LEU A 110 5.67 -1.64 0.32
CA LEU A 110 5.62 -0.25 0.79
C LEU A 110 6.39 -0.08 2.10
N GLY A 111 6.14 -0.95 3.09
CA GLY A 111 6.83 -0.90 4.39
C GLY A 111 8.35 -0.99 4.23
N ARG A 112 8.82 -1.87 3.33
CA ARG A 112 10.23 -1.98 2.95
C ARG A 112 10.74 -0.71 2.26
N ALA A 113 10.04 -0.22 1.25
CA ALA A 113 10.42 0.96 0.47
C ALA A 113 10.64 2.20 1.36
N LEU A 114 9.79 2.38 2.37
CA LEU A 114 9.92 3.45 3.36
C LEU A 114 11.16 3.29 4.25
N VAL A 115 11.43 2.07 4.73
CA VAL A 115 12.60 1.78 5.58
C VAL A 115 13.91 1.90 4.81
N ASP A 116 13.93 1.42 3.56
CA ASP A 116 15.09 1.49 2.69
C ASP A 116 15.33 2.93 2.14
N GLY A 117 14.38 3.86 2.34
CA GLY A 117 14.47 5.23 1.83
C GLY A 117 14.43 5.32 0.30
N SER A 118 13.67 4.43 -0.35
CA SER A 118 13.61 4.35 -1.81
C SER A 118 12.79 5.48 -2.45
N GLU A 119 13.00 5.71 -3.74
CA GLU A 119 12.21 6.69 -4.53
C GLU A 119 10.70 6.39 -4.50
N LEU A 120 10.31 5.11 -4.51
CA LEU A 120 8.91 4.69 -4.34
C LEU A 120 8.36 5.15 -2.98
N GLY A 121 9.11 4.93 -1.90
CA GLY A 121 8.70 5.31 -0.55
C GLY A 121 8.48 6.82 -0.44
N ALA A 122 9.43 7.61 -0.95
CA ALA A 122 9.31 9.08 -1.01
C ALA A 122 8.08 9.52 -1.84
N THR A 123 7.92 8.95 -3.05
CA THR A 123 6.80 9.28 -3.94
C THR A 123 5.44 9.01 -3.30
N ILE A 124 5.29 7.88 -2.59
CA ILE A 124 4.04 7.54 -1.92
C ILE A 124 3.79 8.47 -0.73
N PHE A 125 4.81 8.74 0.08
CA PHE A 125 4.67 9.66 1.21
C PHE A 125 4.22 11.05 0.75
N ASP A 126 4.89 11.61 -0.26
CA ASP A 126 4.60 12.96 -0.77
C ASP A 126 3.17 13.05 -1.31
N LYS A 127 2.74 12.07 -2.12
CA LYS A 127 1.37 12.02 -2.66
C LYS A 127 0.32 11.87 -1.56
N LEU A 128 0.58 11.04 -0.55
CA LEU A 128 -0.34 10.88 0.59
C LEU A 128 -0.39 12.15 1.45
N TYR A 129 0.71 12.87 1.59
CA TYR A 129 0.76 14.15 2.27
C TYR A 129 -0.06 15.21 1.55
N GLU A 130 0.07 15.34 0.23
CA GLU A 130 -0.75 16.24 -0.59
C GLU A 130 -2.24 15.96 -0.44
N VAL A 131 -2.64 14.69 -0.61
CA VAL A 131 -4.04 14.25 -0.44
C VAL A 131 -4.54 14.48 0.99
N GLY A 132 -3.70 14.18 1.99
CA GLY A 132 -3.99 14.37 3.40
C GLY A 132 -4.21 15.85 3.74
N MET A 133 -3.36 16.74 3.24
CA MET A 133 -3.43 18.18 3.49
C MET A 133 -4.76 18.76 3.02
N LEU A 134 -5.17 18.44 1.78
CA LEU A 134 -6.45 18.89 1.24
C LEU A 134 -7.62 18.43 2.11
N ARG A 135 -7.58 17.18 2.60
CA ARG A 135 -8.63 16.64 3.49
C ARG A 135 -8.66 17.32 4.85
N TRP A 136 -7.50 17.54 5.46
CA TRP A 136 -7.42 18.21 6.76
C TRP A 136 -7.85 19.69 6.68
N GLN A 137 -7.57 20.38 5.58
CA GLN A 137 -8.08 21.72 5.30
C GLN A 137 -9.62 21.74 5.21
N GLN A 138 -10.21 20.81 4.45
CA GLN A 138 -11.67 20.69 4.35
C GLN A 138 -12.33 20.42 5.71
N ARG A 139 -11.71 19.58 6.56
CA ARG A 139 -12.18 19.35 7.94
C ARG A 139 -12.14 20.64 8.76
N ALA A 140 -11.07 21.43 8.64
CA ALA A 140 -10.93 22.69 9.36
C ALA A 140 -11.98 23.73 8.91
N GLU A 141 -12.21 23.84 7.60
CA GLU A 141 -13.24 24.73 7.03
C GLU A 141 -14.67 24.36 7.49
N ARG A 142 -14.92 23.06 7.71
CA ARG A 142 -16.20 22.54 8.24
C ARG A 142 -16.32 22.63 9.77
N GLY A 143 -15.27 23.08 10.47
CA GLY A 143 -15.24 23.13 11.93
C GLY A 143 -15.13 21.76 12.61
N GLU A 144 -14.66 20.73 11.89
CA GLU A 144 -14.46 19.37 12.43
C GLU A 144 -13.15 19.25 13.23
N THR A 145 -12.26 20.24 13.16
CA THR A 145 -10.96 20.24 13.86
C THR A 145 -10.96 21.16 15.07
N ARG A 146 -9.96 21.00 15.95
CA ARG A 146 -9.68 21.98 16.99
C ARG A 146 -9.28 23.34 16.36
N PRO A 147 -9.62 24.48 16.99
CA PRO A 147 -9.32 25.82 16.42
C PRO A 147 -7.83 26.12 16.26
N ASP A 148 -6.97 25.51 17.08
CA ASP A 148 -5.53 25.74 17.17
C ASP A 148 -4.70 24.62 16.53
N ILE A 149 -5.33 23.82 15.65
CA ILE A 149 -4.67 22.66 15.06
C ILE A 149 -3.50 23.06 14.14
N ASP A 150 -2.34 22.43 14.35
CA ASP A 150 -1.23 22.46 13.39
C ASP A 150 -1.52 21.44 12.27
N LEU A 151 -2.00 21.92 11.13
CA LEU A 151 -2.41 21.07 10.01
C LEU A 151 -1.24 20.22 9.44
N PRO A 152 -0.04 20.77 9.16
CA PRO A 152 1.11 19.96 8.77
C PRO A 152 1.38 18.78 9.70
N TRP A 153 1.43 19.02 11.01
CA TRP A 153 1.67 17.93 11.97
C TRP A 153 0.48 16.99 12.13
N ALA A 154 -0.75 17.48 11.98
CA ALA A 154 -1.93 16.61 11.97
C ALA A 154 -1.89 15.62 10.81
N VAL A 155 -1.51 16.08 9.61
CA VAL A 155 -1.34 15.23 8.41
C VAL A 155 -0.21 14.24 8.64
N ILE A 156 0.98 14.72 9.03
CA ILE A 156 2.16 13.85 9.24
C ILE A 156 1.87 12.77 10.27
N ASN A 157 1.30 13.12 11.42
CA ASN A 157 0.97 12.14 12.46
C ASN A 157 -0.09 11.13 11.97
N ALA A 158 -1.10 11.58 11.22
CA ALA A 158 -2.09 10.69 10.63
C ALA A 158 -1.50 9.73 9.60
N LEU A 159 -0.42 10.11 8.89
CA LEU A 159 0.31 9.24 7.96
C LEU A 159 1.27 8.29 8.67
N ILE A 160 1.95 8.74 9.73
CA ILE A 160 2.88 7.92 10.51
C ILE A 160 2.15 6.69 11.10
N LEU A 161 0.89 6.81 11.49
CA LEU A 161 0.13 5.68 12.07
C LEU A 161 0.06 4.47 11.11
N PRO A 162 -0.51 4.57 9.89
CA PRO A 162 -0.55 3.45 8.95
C PRO A 162 0.82 3.10 8.37
N LEU A 163 1.64 4.10 8.00
CA LEU A 163 2.92 3.84 7.36
C LEU A 163 3.93 3.24 8.34
N GLY A 164 3.96 3.74 9.57
CA GLY A 164 4.74 3.15 10.67
C GLY A 164 4.27 1.75 11.01
N ALA A 165 2.96 1.50 11.03
CA ALA A 165 2.43 0.17 11.29
C ALA A 165 2.90 -0.87 10.26
N VAL A 166 2.92 -0.52 8.97
CA VAL A 166 3.37 -1.45 7.93
C VAL A 166 4.89 -1.60 7.89
N SER A 167 5.65 -0.52 8.10
CA SER A 167 7.12 -0.56 8.16
C SER A 167 7.63 -1.33 9.38
N MET A 168 6.92 -1.27 10.51
CA MET A 168 7.27 -1.96 11.74
C MET A 168 6.46 -3.24 11.98
N ARG A 169 5.77 -3.77 10.96
CA ARG A 169 4.85 -4.92 11.08
C ARG A 169 5.45 -6.09 11.83
N GLY A 170 6.69 -6.48 11.53
CA GLY A 170 7.37 -7.59 12.19
C GLY A 170 7.62 -7.38 13.70
N HIS A 171 7.66 -6.14 14.19
CA HIS A 171 7.71 -5.83 15.62
C HIS A 171 6.32 -5.83 16.25
N ILE A 172 5.32 -5.30 15.53
CA ILE A 172 3.93 -5.25 15.98
C ILE A 172 3.37 -6.68 16.15
N GLU A 173 3.57 -7.55 15.16
CA GLU A 173 3.00 -8.91 15.15
C GLU A 173 3.48 -9.78 16.32
N ARG A 174 4.69 -9.54 16.87
CA ARG A 174 5.16 -10.26 18.07
C ARG A 174 4.34 -9.96 19.33
N ASN A 175 3.53 -8.91 19.29
CA ASN A 175 2.67 -8.46 20.39
C ASN A 175 1.18 -8.73 20.12
N LEU A 176 0.85 -9.39 19.00
CA LEU A 176 -0.51 -9.70 18.60
C LEU A 176 -0.76 -11.21 18.66
N ALA A 177 -2.02 -11.59 18.93
CA ALA A 177 -2.45 -12.99 18.96
C ALA A 177 -2.69 -13.57 17.55
N ALA A 178 -2.78 -12.72 16.52
CA ALA A 178 -2.99 -13.06 15.12
C ALA A 178 -2.18 -12.11 14.23
N PRO A 179 -1.94 -12.45 12.94
CA PRO A 179 -1.26 -11.56 12.01
C PRO A 179 -1.89 -10.17 11.96
N PHE A 180 -1.08 -9.11 11.79
CA PHE A 180 -1.58 -7.73 11.81
C PHE A 180 -2.60 -7.47 10.70
N THR A 181 -2.45 -8.15 9.56
CA THR A 181 -3.34 -8.04 8.40
C THR A 181 -4.63 -8.85 8.54
N ALA A 182 -4.84 -9.57 9.64
CA ALA A 182 -6.10 -10.26 9.89
C ALA A 182 -7.24 -9.24 10.07
N PRO A 183 -8.44 -9.47 9.50
CA PRO A 183 -9.53 -8.50 9.56
C PRO A 183 -9.86 -8.01 10.98
N GLU A 184 -9.84 -8.89 11.97
CA GLU A 184 -10.10 -8.56 13.37
C GLU A 184 -9.00 -7.68 13.99
N GLN A 185 -7.72 -7.87 13.62
CA GLN A 185 -6.63 -7.03 14.10
C GLN A 185 -6.65 -5.65 13.44
N LEU A 186 -6.96 -5.59 12.14
CA LEU A 186 -7.12 -4.33 11.41
C LEU A 186 -8.28 -3.49 11.97
N GLN A 187 -9.42 -4.12 12.27
CA GLN A 187 -10.55 -3.43 12.92
C GLN A 187 -10.19 -2.92 14.32
N ARG A 188 -9.54 -3.76 15.14
CA ARG A 188 -9.09 -3.37 16.48
C ARG A 188 -8.07 -2.22 16.42
N TRP A 189 -7.14 -2.28 15.48
CA TRP A 189 -6.14 -1.23 15.29
C TRP A 189 -6.77 0.09 14.81
N GLN A 190 -7.72 0.03 13.87
CA GLN A 190 -8.46 1.22 13.43
C GLN A 190 -9.24 1.86 14.58
N ALA A 191 -9.91 1.06 15.43
CA ALA A 191 -10.60 1.59 16.60
C ALA A 191 -9.64 2.32 17.55
N ALA A 192 -8.48 1.73 17.85
CA ALA A 192 -7.46 2.34 18.69
C ALA A 192 -6.85 3.63 18.08
N VAL A 193 -6.63 3.65 16.77
CA VAL A 193 -6.18 4.84 16.04
C VAL A 193 -7.23 5.95 16.07
N ASN A 194 -8.50 5.62 15.88
CA ASN A 194 -9.59 6.59 15.93
C ASN A 194 -9.72 7.22 17.32
N GLU A 195 -9.61 6.42 18.38
CA GLU A 195 -9.57 6.90 19.77
C GLU A 195 -8.39 7.85 20.00
N LEU A 196 -7.19 7.46 19.57
CA LEU A 196 -5.98 8.30 19.66
C LEU A 196 -6.15 9.64 18.94
N LEU A 197 -6.72 9.65 17.73
CA LEU A 197 -6.87 10.86 16.91
C LEU A 197 -7.93 11.84 17.48
N ARG A 198 -8.98 11.31 18.12
CA ARG A 198 -10.10 12.12 18.64
C ARG A 198 -9.86 12.60 20.04
N ASP A 199 -9.52 11.66 20.92
CA ASP A 199 -9.56 11.86 22.36
C ASP A 199 -8.15 11.89 22.97
N GLY A 200 -7.15 11.36 22.25
CA GLY A 200 -5.81 11.13 22.78
C GLY A 200 -5.79 9.98 23.79
N LEU A 201 -4.62 9.65 24.32
CA LEU A 201 -4.44 8.49 25.22
C LEU A 201 -4.38 8.86 26.71
N PHE A 202 -4.21 10.14 27.01
CA PHE A 202 -4.01 10.62 28.38
C PHE A 202 -5.13 11.57 28.78
N ARG A 203 -5.47 11.55 30.07
CA ARG A 203 -6.36 12.58 30.64
C ARG A 203 -5.64 13.92 30.67
N LYS A 204 -6.38 15.01 30.44
CA LYS A 204 -5.86 16.35 30.71
C LYS A 204 -5.63 16.48 32.23
N PRO A 205 -4.46 16.96 32.66
CA PRO A 205 -4.17 17.21 34.08
C PRO A 205 -5.10 18.28 34.67
#